data_AF-A0A2A7HPR4-F1
#
_entry.id   AF-A0A2A7HPR4-F1
#
_cell.length_a   1.000
_cell.length_b   1.000
_cell.length_c   1.000
_cell.angle_alpha   90.00
_cell.angle_beta   90.00
_cell.angle_gamma   90.00
#
_symmetry.space_group_name_H-M   'P 1'
#
loop_
_entity.id
_entity.type
_entity.pdbx_description
1 polymer ?
#
loop_
_entity_poly.entity_id
_entity_poly.type
_entity_poly.pdbx_seq_one_letter_code
_entity_poly.pdbx_strand_id
1 'polypeptide(L)'
;MKKFASTLCIAGVTLTILGVSPQSSYAHLDQIDLTENDPITARWSAEAPYHSDKSTHLWIAKQAIEIMKTESNVEANKQAVDFLNYPQYKDLFSKGLYDADYNAEFNDGGTGIGGVFKGGWKSHFYDPDTKENYRGETNPTALTQGKKYFYESGEHLRNKDYEKAFYYLGVATHYFTDATQPMHAANFTAIDTRAIKYHSYFENYVTTIQNQFAVNTGGNYNDSLSTPEEWIDYAARVAKPEIQNITNDKTFKYYNSGKAQLWQEMVTPAVQRSLEEAQRNTAGFLNLWFKTFTENVKAPSIETALIYDIEGNVIEAGKNYYIVPSESPYQGLTFEWYVANRYDYVLLANKENNALSGTPIEFEFYKENDAKLHHGESIYLRMKHSNYDQFQYLNWSNYSSWIHLAQKSDSLADFKIKINLNNPTEYNIFTDDYPLNYENINAEKNWIVLGEKKQKPSSWKFIPVR
;
A
#
# COMPACT_ATOMS: atom_id res chain seq x y z
N MET A 1 36.11 -73.02 -6.31
CA MET A 1 37.53 -72.61 -6.28
C MET A 1 37.63 -71.09 -6.27
N LYS A 2 38.03 -70.51 -5.12
CA LYS A 2 38.98 -69.39 -4.92
C LYS A 2 38.76 -68.09 -5.75
N LYS A 3 38.65 -66.88 -5.20
CA LYS A 3 39.24 -66.32 -3.96
C LYS A 3 38.52 -65.02 -3.51
N PHE A 4 38.70 -64.75 -2.22
CA PHE A 4 38.28 -63.63 -1.37
C PHE A 4 38.90 -62.26 -1.67
N ALA A 5 38.22 -61.20 -1.20
CA ALA A 5 38.71 -60.03 -0.41
C ALA A 5 37.81 -58.81 -0.71
N SER A 6 37.45 -57.88 0.17
CA SER A 6 37.70 -57.66 1.61
C SER A 6 36.77 -56.52 2.07
N THR A 7 36.14 -56.69 3.22
CA THR A 7 35.49 -55.62 3.98
C THR A 7 36.56 -54.72 4.61
N LEU A 8 36.46 -53.40 4.41
CA LEU A 8 37.16 -52.42 5.25
C LEU A 8 36.27 -51.19 5.46
N CYS A 9 35.76 -51.04 6.68
CA CYS A 9 35.35 -49.75 7.23
C CYS A 9 36.59 -49.05 7.80
N ILE A 10 36.69 -47.73 7.63
CA ILE A 10 36.79 -46.72 8.72
C ILE A 10 37.26 -45.36 8.16
N ALA A 11 36.50 -44.33 8.55
CA ALA A 11 36.83 -42.90 8.72
C ALA A 11 37.33 -42.08 7.52
N GLY A 12 36.40 -41.40 6.86
CA GLY A 12 36.65 -40.18 6.10
C GLY A 12 35.96 -39.00 6.78
N VAL A 13 36.74 -38.18 7.47
CA VAL A 13 36.34 -36.85 7.97
C VAL A 13 35.84 -36.02 6.79
N THR A 14 34.57 -35.64 6.80
CA THR A 14 34.01 -34.69 5.82
C THR A 14 33.86 -33.34 6.49
N LEU A 15 34.76 -32.42 6.12
CA LEU A 15 34.65 -31.00 6.40
C LEU A 15 33.54 -30.43 5.51
N THR A 16 32.33 -30.27 6.05
CA THR A 16 31.24 -29.58 5.35
C THR A 16 31.46 -28.08 5.45
N ILE A 17 31.99 -27.50 4.37
CA ILE A 17 31.90 -26.06 4.12
C ILE A 17 30.44 -25.78 3.77
N LEU A 18 29.70 -25.20 4.71
CA LEU A 18 28.37 -24.63 4.48
C LEU A 18 28.53 -23.36 3.65
N GLY A 19 28.58 -23.52 2.33
CA GLY A 19 28.29 -22.44 1.38
C GLY A 19 26.78 -22.32 1.26
N VAL A 20 26.20 -21.34 1.94
CA VAL A 20 24.79 -20.94 1.73
C VAL A 20 24.77 -20.05 0.49
N SER A 21 24.35 -20.62 -0.64
CA SER A 21 23.96 -19.84 -1.82
C SER A 21 22.54 -19.33 -1.59
N PRO A 22 22.24 -18.02 -1.71
CA PRO A 22 20.86 -17.56 -1.68
C PRO A 22 20.15 -18.07 -2.94
N GLN A 23 19.06 -18.81 -2.77
CA GLN A 23 18.14 -19.15 -3.84
C GLN A 23 17.39 -17.88 -4.25
N SER A 24 17.84 -17.24 -5.33
CA SER A 24 17.04 -16.27 -6.08
C SER A 24 15.87 -17.02 -6.71
N SER A 25 14.64 -16.75 -6.28
CA SER A 25 13.44 -17.25 -6.93
C SER A 25 13.27 -16.53 -8.27
N TYR A 26 13.67 -17.17 -9.37
CA TYR A 26 13.36 -16.70 -10.71
C TYR A 26 11.87 -16.95 -10.98
N ALA A 27 11.14 -15.91 -11.39
CA ALA A 27 9.81 -16.08 -11.97
C ALA A 27 9.97 -16.77 -13.33
N HIS A 28 9.69 -18.07 -13.39
CA HIS A 28 9.48 -18.79 -14.63
C HIS A 28 8.10 -18.42 -15.18
N LEU A 29 8.05 -17.64 -16.25
CA LEU A 29 6.89 -17.56 -17.14
C LEU A 29 7.34 -18.14 -18.49
N ASP A 30 7.05 -19.43 -18.66
CA ASP A 30 7.14 -20.10 -19.95
C ASP A 30 5.90 -19.74 -20.80
N GLN A 31 6.16 -19.47 -22.08
CA GLN A 31 5.23 -19.21 -23.19
C GLN A 31 4.53 -17.84 -23.23
N ILE A 32 5.00 -17.02 -24.18
CA ILE A 32 4.30 -15.85 -24.69
C ILE A 32 3.15 -16.36 -25.58
N ASP A 33 1.92 -16.36 -25.05
CA ASP A 33 0.71 -16.45 -25.85
C ASP A 33 0.32 -15.04 -26.32
N LEU A 34 0.30 -14.81 -27.63
CA LEU A 34 -0.07 -13.53 -28.24
C LEU A 34 -1.56 -13.42 -28.57
N THR A 35 -2.41 -14.31 -28.06
CA THR A 35 -3.81 -14.40 -28.50
C THR A 35 -4.88 -14.48 -27.42
N GLU A 36 -4.55 -14.28 -26.14
CA GLU A 36 -5.55 -14.28 -25.07
C GLU A 36 -5.76 -12.89 -24.45
N ASN A 37 -7.01 -12.60 -24.09
CA ASN A 37 -7.46 -11.34 -23.47
C ASN A 37 -6.83 -11.17 -22.08
N ASP A 38 -5.57 -10.79 -22.05
CA ASP A 38 -4.82 -10.44 -20.85
C ASP A 38 -5.42 -9.15 -20.27
N PRO A 39 -5.96 -9.15 -19.03
CA PRO A 39 -6.50 -7.94 -18.43
C PRO A 39 -5.36 -6.93 -18.30
N ILE A 40 -5.45 -5.87 -19.09
CA ILE A 40 -4.55 -4.74 -19.14
C ILE A 40 -4.55 -4.02 -17.78
N THR A 41 -3.72 -4.42 -16.82
CA THR A 41 -3.62 -3.72 -15.52
C THR A 41 -2.23 -3.53 -14.92
N ALA A 42 -1.15 -4.14 -15.42
CA ALA A 42 0.17 -3.91 -14.81
C ALA A 42 0.75 -2.52 -15.19
N ARG A 43 0.76 -1.58 -14.25
CA ARG A 43 1.21 -0.18 -14.41
C ARG A 43 1.93 0.26 -13.14
N TRP A 44 3.26 0.30 -13.15
CA TRP A 44 4.10 0.39 -11.94
C TRP A 44 3.73 -0.64 -10.86
N SER A 45 4.64 -0.98 -9.93
CA SER A 45 4.12 -1.55 -8.70
C SER A 45 3.53 -0.41 -7.88
N ALA A 46 2.24 -0.25 -8.04
CA ALA A 46 1.38 0.33 -7.04
C ALA A 46 0.15 -0.56 -6.90
N GLU A 47 0.26 -1.87 -7.13
CA GLU A 47 -0.86 -2.80 -7.30
C GLU A 47 -1.76 -2.95 -6.06
N ALA A 48 -1.31 -2.46 -4.90
CA ALA A 48 -2.18 -2.32 -3.73
C ALA A 48 -1.75 -1.15 -2.82
N PRO A 49 -2.71 -0.34 -2.32
CA PRO A 49 -2.45 0.91 -1.60
C PRO A 49 -1.73 0.74 -0.25
N TYR A 50 -1.78 -0.45 0.33
CA TYR A 50 -1.28 -0.72 1.70
C TYR A 50 -0.18 -1.79 1.75
N HIS A 51 0.22 -2.33 0.59
CA HIS A 51 1.18 -3.42 0.49
C HIS A 51 2.47 -2.95 -0.18
N SER A 52 3.50 -2.67 0.61
CA SER A 52 4.79 -2.20 0.09
C SER A 52 5.52 -3.24 -0.77
N ASP A 53 5.24 -4.54 -0.60
CA ASP A 53 5.70 -5.62 -1.49
C ASP A 53 5.03 -5.59 -2.88
N LYS A 54 4.01 -4.75 -3.05
CA LYS A 54 3.26 -4.52 -4.28
C LYS A 54 3.27 -3.05 -4.69
N SER A 55 4.02 -2.20 -3.97
CA SER A 55 4.16 -0.79 -4.28
C SER A 55 5.57 -0.25 -4.05
N THR A 56 6.32 0.06 -5.12
CA THR A 56 7.65 0.68 -5.02
C THR A 56 7.57 2.10 -4.47
N HIS A 57 6.55 2.90 -4.84
CA HIS A 57 6.34 4.24 -4.27
C HIS A 57 6.16 4.19 -2.75
N LEU A 58 5.25 3.32 -2.26
CA LEU A 58 5.03 3.14 -0.83
C LEU A 58 6.30 2.62 -0.14
N TRP A 59 7.03 1.70 -0.78
CA TRP A 59 8.29 1.20 -0.24
C TRP A 59 9.34 2.30 -0.10
N ILE A 60 9.57 3.12 -1.13
CA ILE A 60 10.51 4.26 -1.07
C ILE A 60 10.12 5.22 0.07
N ALA A 61 8.84 5.57 0.17
CA ALA A 61 8.35 6.46 1.20
C ALA A 61 8.49 5.88 2.62
N LYS A 62 8.18 4.58 2.82
CA LYS A 62 8.40 3.89 4.11
C LYS A 62 9.87 3.91 4.50
N GLN A 63 10.77 3.62 3.56
CA GLN A 63 12.22 3.66 3.82
C GLN A 63 12.71 5.07 4.14
N ALA A 64 12.18 6.09 3.46
CA ALA A 64 12.45 7.50 3.80
C ALA A 64 12.04 7.84 5.24
N ILE A 65 10.88 7.35 5.70
CA ILE A 65 10.42 7.54 7.09
C ILE A 65 11.35 6.80 8.07
N GLU A 66 11.85 5.61 7.76
CA GLU A 66 12.83 4.91 8.60
C GLU A 66 14.20 5.62 8.66
N ILE A 67 14.63 6.26 7.56
CA ILE A 67 15.79 7.18 7.55
C ILE A 67 15.54 8.34 8.53
N MET A 68 14.41 9.03 8.39
CA MET A 68 14.06 10.17 9.24
C MET A 68 13.94 9.79 10.72
N LYS A 69 13.43 8.59 11.02
CA LYS A 69 13.36 8.04 12.38
C LYS A 69 14.75 7.82 13.00
N THR A 70 15.67 7.25 12.23
CA THR A 70 17.08 7.10 12.64
C THR A 70 17.74 8.46 12.88
N GLU A 71 17.29 9.49 12.16
CA GLU A 71 17.82 10.86 12.18
C GLU A 71 16.87 11.86 12.84
N SER A 72 16.12 11.40 13.84
CA SER A 72 15.09 12.16 14.56
C SER A 72 15.66 13.22 15.52
N ASN A 73 16.99 13.38 15.56
CA ASN A 73 17.64 14.53 16.18
C ASN A 73 17.36 15.85 15.44
N VAL A 74 16.85 15.79 14.20
CA VAL A 74 16.33 16.92 13.46
C VAL A 74 14.82 17.06 13.76
N GLU A 75 14.38 18.23 14.24
CA GLU A 75 12.98 18.42 14.67
C GLU A 75 11.96 18.09 13.57
N ALA A 76 12.19 18.52 12.34
CA ALA A 76 11.30 18.18 11.22
C ALA A 76 11.25 16.68 10.93
N ASN A 77 12.34 15.94 11.15
CA ASN A 77 12.34 14.49 11.03
C ASN A 77 11.51 13.84 12.14
N LYS A 78 11.66 14.34 13.37
CA LYS A 78 10.83 13.92 14.49
C LYS A 78 9.35 14.17 14.23
N GLN A 79 9.00 15.37 13.75
CA GLN A 79 7.61 15.69 13.39
C GLN A 79 7.08 14.79 12.29
N ALA A 80 7.87 14.51 11.24
CA ALA A 80 7.47 13.60 10.19
C ALA A 80 7.13 12.21 10.72
N VAL A 81 7.99 11.67 11.58
CA VAL A 81 7.80 10.37 12.22
C VAL A 81 6.58 10.39 13.13
N ASP A 82 6.39 11.42 13.94
CA ASP A 82 5.26 11.51 14.86
C ASP A 82 3.92 11.59 14.11
N PHE A 83 3.83 12.40 13.04
CA PHE A 83 2.61 12.51 12.21
C PHE A 83 2.35 11.28 11.35
N LEU A 84 3.37 10.76 10.66
CA LEU A 84 3.22 9.62 9.74
C LEU A 84 3.21 8.26 10.45
N ASN A 85 3.45 8.22 11.77
CA ASN A 85 3.09 7.07 12.61
C ASN A 85 1.66 7.13 13.13
N TYR A 86 0.98 8.27 13.05
CA TYR A 86 -0.43 8.35 13.40
C TYR A 86 -1.24 7.55 12.36
N PRO A 87 -1.94 6.46 12.73
CA PRO A 87 -2.41 5.46 11.77
C PRO A 87 -3.31 6.01 10.67
N GLN A 88 -4.24 6.90 11.03
CA GLN A 88 -5.09 7.55 10.05
C GLN A 88 -4.30 8.38 9.03
N TYR A 89 -3.25 9.09 9.45
CA TYR A 89 -2.46 9.94 8.57
C TYR A 89 -1.50 9.13 7.71
N LYS A 90 -0.90 8.08 8.30
CA LYS A 90 -0.13 7.07 7.59
C LYS A 90 -0.92 6.44 6.45
N ASP A 91 -2.16 6.08 6.75
CA ASP A 91 -3.09 5.47 5.82
C ASP A 91 -3.46 6.41 4.67
N LEU A 92 -3.85 7.64 4.99
CA LEU A 92 -4.18 8.66 3.99
C LEU A 92 -2.99 9.03 3.11
N PHE A 93 -1.80 9.12 3.69
CA PHE A 93 -0.55 9.31 2.95
C PHE A 93 -0.28 8.15 1.99
N SER A 94 -0.45 6.91 2.44
CA SER A 94 -0.29 5.71 1.59
C SER A 94 -1.34 5.66 0.48
N LYS A 95 -2.58 6.05 0.79
CA LYS A 95 -3.66 6.16 -0.20
C LYS A 95 -3.39 7.23 -1.24
N GLY A 96 -2.85 8.38 -0.83
CA GLY A 96 -2.47 9.46 -1.75
C GLY A 96 -1.38 9.05 -2.73
N LEU A 97 -0.38 8.29 -2.25
CA LEU A 97 0.63 7.67 -3.12
C LEU A 97 -0.03 6.76 -4.16
N TYR A 98 -0.89 5.84 -3.74
CA TYR A 98 -1.57 4.92 -4.64
C TYR A 98 -2.48 5.64 -5.64
N ASP A 99 -3.40 6.48 -5.16
CA ASP A 99 -4.43 7.09 -5.99
C ASP A 99 -3.83 7.92 -7.14
N ALA A 100 -2.63 8.47 -6.97
CA ALA A 100 -1.94 9.24 -8.00
C ALA A 100 -1.79 8.47 -9.33
N ASP A 101 -1.62 7.14 -9.30
CA ASP A 101 -1.54 6.30 -10.52
C ASP A 101 -2.89 5.82 -11.05
N TYR A 102 -3.91 5.73 -10.19
CA TYR A 102 -5.18 5.05 -10.52
C TYR A 102 -6.35 5.99 -10.73
N ASN A 103 -6.34 7.17 -10.09
CA ASN A 103 -7.43 8.12 -10.22
C ASN A 103 -7.21 9.03 -11.43
N ALA A 104 -8.26 9.16 -12.25
CA ALA A 104 -8.20 9.93 -13.49
C ALA A 104 -7.84 11.40 -13.26
N GLU A 105 -8.13 11.95 -12.08
CA GLU A 105 -7.81 13.33 -11.72
C GLU A 105 -6.30 13.62 -11.59
N PHE A 106 -5.49 12.60 -11.34
CA PHE A 106 -4.02 12.71 -11.20
C PHE A 106 -3.26 12.26 -12.45
N ASN A 107 -3.92 11.46 -13.28
CA ASN A 107 -3.29 10.81 -14.43
C ASN A 107 -3.17 11.69 -15.69
N ASP A 108 -3.95 12.77 -15.79
CA ASP A 108 -3.98 13.80 -16.88
C ASP A 108 -3.77 13.27 -18.32
N GLY A 109 -4.06 11.99 -18.55
CA GLY A 109 -3.46 11.24 -19.65
C GLY A 109 -4.38 11.04 -20.85
N GLY A 110 -5.65 11.42 -20.73
CA GLY A 110 -6.67 11.17 -21.75
C GLY A 110 -6.74 9.71 -22.21
N THR A 111 -7.32 9.49 -23.38
CA THR A 111 -7.04 8.29 -24.18
C THR A 111 -5.58 8.37 -24.63
N GLY A 112 -4.81 7.29 -24.42
CA GLY A 112 -3.42 7.18 -24.86
C GLY A 112 -3.27 7.27 -26.38
N ILE A 113 -2.05 7.08 -26.88
CA ILE A 113 -1.73 7.31 -28.30
C ILE A 113 -2.61 6.43 -29.21
N GLY A 114 -3.36 7.08 -30.11
CA GLY A 114 -4.20 6.43 -31.12
C GLY A 114 -5.57 5.93 -30.64
N GLY A 115 -5.99 6.21 -29.40
CA GLY A 115 -7.27 5.71 -28.86
C GLY A 115 -7.30 4.20 -28.57
N VAL A 116 -6.17 3.50 -28.75
CA VAL A 116 -6.01 2.06 -28.54
C VAL A 116 -5.47 1.76 -27.13
N PHE A 117 -4.62 2.63 -26.58
CA PHE A 117 -4.12 2.53 -25.21
C PHE A 117 -4.90 3.48 -24.32
N LYS A 118 -5.43 3.03 -23.17
CA LYS A 118 -6.05 3.92 -22.17
C LYS A 118 -4.98 4.42 -21.19
N GLY A 119 -4.98 5.72 -20.93
CA GLY A 119 -4.14 6.39 -19.94
C GLY A 119 -2.79 6.83 -20.48
N GLY A 120 -2.48 8.10 -20.25
CA GLY A 120 -1.29 8.76 -20.76
C GLY A 120 -0.28 9.14 -19.69
N TRP A 121 -0.61 9.12 -18.38
CA TRP A 121 0.28 9.49 -17.25
C TRP A 121 1.24 10.65 -17.52
N LYS A 122 0.90 11.62 -18.37
CA LYS A 122 1.87 12.64 -18.82
C LYS A 122 2.32 13.54 -17.68
N SER A 123 1.46 13.69 -16.66
CA SER A 123 1.73 14.31 -15.37
C SER A 123 2.80 13.59 -14.54
N HIS A 124 3.16 12.33 -14.83
CA HIS A 124 4.15 11.54 -14.09
C HIS A 124 5.56 11.66 -14.68
N PHE A 125 5.70 12.33 -15.82
CA PHE A 125 6.96 12.50 -16.51
C PHE A 125 7.45 13.93 -16.38
N TYR A 126 8.77 14.09 -16.28
CA TYR A 126 9.43 15.38 -16.23
C TYR A 126 10.90 15.24 -16.62
N ASP A 127 11.27 15.80 -17.77
CA ASP A 127 12.67 15.91 -18.15
C ASP A 127 13.29 17.20 -17.57
N PRO A 128 14.33 17.11 -16.72
CA PRO A 128 14.94 18.27 -16.07
C PRO A 128 15.74 19.18 -17.02
N ASP A 129 16.06 18.74 -18.23
CA ASP A 129 16.77 19.52 -19.23
C ASP A 129 15.82 20.36 -20.07
N THR A 130 14.70 19.78 -20.52
CA THR A 130 13.69 20.49 -21.32
C THR A 130 12.59 21.13 -20.50
N LYS A 131 12.41 20.70 -19.24
CA LYS A 131 11.30 21.06 -18.35
C LYS A 131 9.92 20.57 -18.83
N GLU A 132 9.91 19.54 -19.66
CA GLU A 132 8.70 19.03 -20.34
C GLU A 132 8.44 17.55 -20.03
N ASN A 133 7.17 17.13 -20.16
CA ASN A 133 6.79 15.72 -20.19
C ASN A 133 7.06 15.09 -21.59
N TYR A 134 6.77 13.80 -21.75
CA TYR A 134 7.03 13.07 -23.00
C TYR A 134 6.20 13.57 -24.21
N ARG A 135 5.22 14.45 -24.00
CA ARG A 135 4.44 15.12 -25.05
C ARG A 135 4.99 16.50 -25.44
N GLY A 136 6.11 16.93 -24.84
CA GLY A 136 6.67 18.26 -25.06
C GLY A 136 5.88 19.37 -24.39
N GLU A 137 5.15 19.05 -23.31
CA GLU A 137 4.37 20.03 -22.57
C GLU A 137 5.06 20.36 -21.24
N THR A 138 5.07 21.64 -20.86
CA THR A 138 5.61 22.10 -19.57
C THR A 138 4.62 21.98 -18.42
N ASN A 139 3.35 21.65 -18.71
CA ASN A 139 2.28 21.40 -17.74
C ASN A 139 1.18 20.56 -18.41
N PRO A 140 0.72 19.46 -17.79
CA PRO A 140 1.17 18.87 -16.53
C PRO A 140 2.43 18.01 -16.69
N THR A 141 3.34 18.16 -15.73
CA THR A 141 4.57 17.37 -15.53
C THR A 141 4.67 16.95 -14.06
N ALA A 142 5.55 15.98 -13.75
CA ALA A 142 5.76 15.53 -12.36
C ALA A 142 6.17 16.69 -11.44
N LEU A 143 6.98 17.63 -11.96
CA LEU A 143 7.33 18.85 -11.23
C LEU A 143 6.11 19.72 -10.93
N THR A 144 5.29 20.03 -11.93
CA THR A 144 4.13 20.92 -11.73
C THR A 144 3.07 20.30 -10.80
N GLN A 145 2.84 18.99 -10.89
CA GLN A 145 1.87 18.31 -10.04
C GLN A 145 2.41 18.08 -8.62
N GLY A 146 3.66 17.64 -8.48
CA GLY A 146 4.33 17.51 -7.19
C GLY A 146 4.35 18.83 -6.42
N LYS A 147 4.68 19.95 -7.11
CA LYS A 147 4.57 21.30 -6.56
C LYS A 147 3.15 21.63 -6.09
N LYS A 148 2.15 21.44 -6.96
CA LYS A 148 0.75 21.75 -6.68
C LYS A 148 0.29 21.07 -5.39
N TYR A 149 0.44 19.75 -5.33
CA TYR A 149 -0.06 18.97 -4.19
C TYR A 149 0.78 19.16 -2.92
N PHE A 150 2.07 19.50 -3.03
CA PHE A 150 2.89 19.87 -1.88
C PHE A 150 2.33 21.10 -1.16
N TYR A 151 2.00 22.15 -1.92
CA TYR A 151 1.41 23.37 -1.34
C TYR A 151 -0.05 23.17 -0.93
N GLU A 152 -0.88 22.48 -1.71
CA GLU A 152 -2.27 22.16 -1.31
C GLU A 152 -2.31 21.37 0.01
N SER A 153 -1.43 20.38 0.16
CA SER A 153 -1.25 19.64 1.41
C SER A 153 -0.93 20.56 2.60
N GLY A 154 0.02 21.48 2.43
CA GLY A 154 0.39 22.44 3.48
C GLY A 154 -0.72 23.41 3.84
N GLU A 155 -1.49 23.89 2.86
CA GLU A 155 -2.67 24.74 3.09
C GLU A 155 -3.77 24.00 3.86
N HIS A 156 -4.01 22.72 3.54
CA HIS A 156 -4.94 21.89 4.32
C HIS A 156 -4.46 21.71 5.77
N LEU A 157 -3.16 21.51 5.99
CA LEU A 157 -2.60 21.44 7.34
C LEU A 157 -2.85 22.74 8.12
N ARG A 158 -2.58 23.90 7.51
CA ARG A 158 -2.80 25.23 8.12
C ARG A 158 -4.27 25.45 8.49
N ASN A 159 -5.18 24.93 7.67
CA ASN A 159 -6.63 24.96 7.90
C ASN A 159 -7.13 23.86 8.87
N LYS A 160 -6.23 23.06 9.46
CA LYS A 160 -6.53 21.91 10.35
C LYS A 160 -7.36 20.81 9.68
N ASP A 161 -7.37 20.76 8.34
CA ASP A 161 -7.91 19.67 7.54
C ASP A 161 -6.82 18.60 7.37
N TYR A 162 -6.44 17.96 8.49
CA TYR A 162 -5.30 17.04 8.54
C TYR A 162 -5.49 15.85 7.58
N GLU A 163 -6.72 15.37 7.42
CA GLU A 163 -6.99 14.24 6.53
C GLU A 163 -6.58 14.56 5.08
N LYS A 164 -7.02 15.71 4.55
CA LYS A 164 -6.60 16.13 3.20
C LYS A 164 -5.14 16.53 3.14
N ALA A 165 -4.60 17.10 4.22
CA ALA A 165 -3.18 17.44 4.28
C ALA A 165 -2.31 16.21 4.03
N PHE A 166 -2.52 15.12 4.76
CA PHE A 166 -1.71 13.91 4.61
C PHE A 166 -2.03 13.12 3.34
N TYR A 167 -3.28 13.14 2.87
CA TYR A 167 -3.63 12.59 1.57
C TYR A 167 -2.86 13.28 0.43
N TYR A 168 -2.91 14.61 0.34
CA TYR A 168 -2.19 15.35 -0.70
C TYR A 168 -0.67 15.34 -0.51
N LEU A 169 -0.17 15.17 0.72
CA LEU A 169 1.26 14.91 0.93
C LEU A 169 1.69 13.60 0.27
N GLY A 170 0.83 12.57 0.36
CA GLY A 170 1.00 11.30 -0.35
C GLY A 170 1.06 11.51 -1.86
N VAL A 171 0.07 12.22 -2.43
CA VAL A 171 0.03 12.55 -3.87
C VAL A 171 1.28 13.34 -4.31
N ALA A 172 1.71 14.34 -3.54
CA ALA A 172 2.91 15.11 -3.85
C ALA A 172 4.17 14.24 -3.85
N THR A 173 4.26 13.32 -2.88
CA THR A 173 5.39 12.38 -2.75
C THR A 173 5.41 11.35 -3.87
N HIS A 174 4.26 10.99 -4.43
CA HIS A 174 4.17 10.14 -5.64
C HIS A 174 4.92 10.77 -6.80
N TYR A 175 4.53 11.99 -7.19
CA TYR A 175 5.19 12.70 -8.29
C TYR A 175 6.67 12.98 -8.01
N PHE A 176 7.04 13.20 -6.74
CA PHE A 176 8.44 13.30 -6.37
C PHE A 176 9.20 11.99 -6.63
N THR A 177 8.63 10.84 -6.24
CA THR A 177 9.25 9.53 -6.43
C THR A 177 9.25 9.09 -7.91
N ASP A 178 8.27 9.50 -8.71
CA ASP A 178 8.35 9.40 -10.18
C ASP A 178 9.58 10.12 -10.73
N ALA A 179 9.85 11.35 -10.26
CA ALA A 179 11.03 12.11 -10.69
C ALA A 179 12.36 11.44 -10.28
N THR A 180 12.35 10.54 -9.29
CA THR A 180 13.54 9.74 -8.93
C THR A 180 13.78 8.55 -9.86
N GLN A 181 12.84 8.23 -10.77
CA GLN A 181 12.99 7.11 -11.68
C GLN A 181 13.57 7.53 -13.05
N PRO A 182 14.62 6.85 -13.56
CA PRO A 182 15.35 7.33 -14.74
C PRO A 182 14.55 7.40 -16.06
N MET A 183 13.59 6.50 -16.28
CA MET A 183 12.72 6.54 -17.47
C MET A 183 11.73 7.71 -17.42
N HIS A 184 11.17 8.03 -16.25
CA HIS A 184 10.29 9.19 -16.02
C HIS A 184 11.05 10.50 -16.18
N ALA A 185 12.27 10.57 -15.65
CA ALA A 185 13.18 11.69 -15.80
C ALA A 185 13.75 11.87 -17.23
N ALA A 186 13.59 10.86 -18.09
CA ALA A 186 14.07 10.85 -19.47
C ALA A 186 12.94 10.77 -20.51
N ASN A 187 11.68 10.91 -20.10
CA ASN A 187 10.51 10.80 -20.99
C ASN A 187 10.43 9.46 -21.78
N PHE A 188 11.02 8.39 -21.26
CA PHE A 188 10.97 7.05 -21.85
C PHE A 188 9.70 6.32 -21.40
N THR A 189 8.80 6.02 -22.34
CA THR A 189 7.47 5.47 -22.04
C THR A 189 7.35 3.98 -22.39
N ALA A 190 6.29 3.32 -21.91
CA ALA A 190 6.00 1.92 -22.22
C ALA A 190 5.68 1.62 -23.71
N ILE A 191 5.47 2.65 -24.53
CA ILE A 191 5.16 2.50 -25.97
C ILE A 191 6.37 2.76 -26.87
N ASP A 192 7.57 2.85 -26.31
CA ASP A 192 8.79 2.97 -27.10
C ASP A 192 8.94 1.78 -28.05
N THR A 193 9.02 2.06 -29.36
CA THR A 193 9.02 1.03 -30.40
C THR A 193 10.27 0.17 -30.41
N ARG A 194 11.34 0.58 -29.72
CA ARG A 194 12.57 -0.23 -29.58
C ARG A 194 12.36 -1.42 -28.64
N ALA A 195 11.46 -1.28 -27.68
CA ALA A 195 11.15 -2.30 -26.68
C ALA A 195 9.75 -2.05 -26.07
N ILE A 196 8.70 -2.45 -26.79
CA ILE A 196 7.31 -2.25 -26.37
C ILE A 196 7.05 -2.92 -25.02
N LYS A 197 6.35 -2.23 -24.11
CA LYS A 197 6.06 -2.61 -22.71
C LYS A 197 7.27 -2.70 -21.77
N TYR A 198 8.50 -2.45 -22.24
CA TYR A 198 9.71 -2.61 -21.42
C TYR A 198 9.66 -1.82 -20.10
N HIS A 199 9.18 -0.59 -20.14
CA HIS A 199 9.00 0.28 -18.97
C HIS A 199 8.20 -0.42 -17.85
N SER A 200 7.01 -0.95 -18.17
CA SER A 200 6.17 -1.65 -17.21
C SER A 200 6.81 -2.95 -16.69
N TYR A 201 7.48 -3.72 -17.56
CA TYR A 201 8.20 -4.93 -17.13
C TYR A 201 9.40 -4.60 -16.23
N PHE A 202 10.08 -3.50 -16.49
CA PHE A 202 11.18 -3.02 -15.67
C PHE A 202 10.68 -2.67 -14.26
N GLU A 203 9.58 -1.94 -14.11
CA GLU A 203 9.02 -1.59 -12.80
C GLU A 203 8.53 -2.80 -12.03
N ASN A 204 7.86 -3.73 -12.72
CA ASN A 204 7.47 -5.00 -12.11
C ASN A 204 8.69 -5.75 -11.58
N TYR A 205 9.79 -5.76 -12.34
CA TYR A 205 11.04 -6.37 -11.87
C TYR A 205 11.64 -5.65 -10.66
N VAL A 206 11.71 -4.31 -10.67
CA VAL A 206 12.21 -3.50 -9.55
C VAL A 206 11.51 -3.88 -8.24
N THR A 207 10.20 -4.02 -8.28
CA THR A 207 9.36 -4.45 -7.15
C THR A 207 9.80 -5.75 -6.51
N THR A 208 10.19 -6.73 -7.34
CA THR A 208 10.62 -8.05 -6.86
C THR A 208 11.96 -8.02 -6.13
N ILE A 209 12.77 -6.98 -6.33
CA ILE A 209 14.13 -6.88 -5.78
C ILE A 209 14.34 -5.69 -4.84
N GLN A 210 13.40 -4.75 -4.75
CA GLN A 210 13.58 -3.48 -4.02
C GLN A 210 14.05 -3.68 -2.57
N ASN A 211 13.55 -4.72 -1.88
CA ASN A 211 13.92 -5.03 -0.50
C ASN A 211 15.42 -5.34 -0.30
N GLN A 212 16.14 -5.69 -1.38
CA GLN A 212 17.60 -5.91 -1.35
C GLN A 212 18.38 -4.59 -1.22
N PHE A 213 17.75 -3.44 -1.49
CA PHE A 213 18.38 -2.12 -1.58
C PHE A 213 17.82 -1.11 -0.59
N ALA A 214 17.22 -1.61 0.50
CA ALA A 214 16.76 -0.79 1.61
C ALA A 214 17.93 -0.04 2.26
N VAL A 215 17.81 1.28 2.41
CA VAL A 215 18.69 2.11 3.23
C VAL A 215 17.92 2.66 4.43
N ASN A 216 18.61 2.87 5.57
CA ASN A 216 18.00 3.28 6.83
C ASN A 216 18.64 4.53 7.47
N THR A 217 19.59 5.16 6.79
CA THR A 217 20.25 6.42 7.20
C THR A 217 20.83 7.13 5.98
N GLY A 218 21.30 8.37 6.16
CA GLY A 218 21.92 9.27 5.22
C GLY A 218 20.90 9.96 4.32
N GLY A 219 19.80 10.45 4.90
CA GLY A 219 18.84 11.27 4.17
C GLY A 219 19.52 12.49 3.55
N ASN A 220 19.08 12.87 2.35
CA ASN A 220 19.57 14.10 1.73
C ASN A 220 18.79 15.27 2.33
N TYR A 221 19.43 16.10 3.16
CA TYR A 221 18.81 17.31 3.74
C TYR A 221 19.52 18.57 3.25
N ASN A 222 19.68 18.70 1.93
CA ASN A 222 20.33 19.86 1.33
C ASN A 222 19.54 21.15 1.60
N ASP A 223 19.96 21.94 2.58
CA ASP A 223 19.36 23.23 2.93
C ASP A 223 19.48 24.30 1.83
N SER A 224 20.25 24.04 0.75
CA SER A 224 20.29 24.93 -0.42
C SER A 224 19.08 24.74 -1.35
N LEU A 225 18.31 23.65 -1.20
CA LEU A 225 17.08 23.39 -1.94
C LEU A 225 15.90 23.78 -1.03
N SER A 226 15.28 24.92 -1.34
CA SER A 226 14.32 25.61 -0.47
C SER A 226 12.86 25.47 -0.89
N THR A 227 12.62 24.96 -2.10
CA THR A 227 11.28 24.82 -2.69
C THR A 227 11.04 23.38 -3.19
N PRO A 228 9.79 22.89 -3.21
CA PRO A 228 9.50 21.57 -3.76
C PRO A 228 9.91 21.46 -5.25
N GLU A 229 9.85 22.54 -6.02
CA GLU A 229 10.33 22.57 -7.40
C GLU A 229 11.82 22.28 -7.53
N GLU A 230 12.65 22.89 -6.68
CA GLU A 230 14.10 22.66 -6.65
C GLU A 230 14.42 21.21 -6.30
N TRP A 231 13.69 20.64 -5.33
CA TRP A 231 13.84 19.24 -4.95
C TRP A 231 13.44 18.28 -6.06
N ILE A 232 12.29 18.50 -6.73
CA ILE A 232 11.85 17.64 -7.83
C ILE A 232 12.81 17.76 -9.02
N ASP A 233 13.29 18.97 -9.35
CA ASP A 233 14.28 19.16 -10.41
C ASP A 233 15.60 18.46 -10.09
N TYR A 234 16.08 18.61 -8.85
CA TYR A 234 17.29 17.94 -8.38
C TYR A 234 17.17 16.42 -8.47
N ALA A 235 16.08 15.85 -7.97
CA ALA A 235 15.83 14.40 -8.01
C ALA A 235 15.86 13.88 -9.46
N ALA A 236 15.18 14.56 -10.38
CA ALA A 236 15.18 14.21 -11.80
C ALA A 236 16.58 14.29 -12.43
N ARG A 237 17.39 15.30 -12.08
CA ARG A 237 18.78 15.43 -12.56
C ARG A 237 19.68 14.33 -12.05
N VAL A 238 19.46 13.86 -10.82
CA VAL A 238 20.21 12.73 -10.24
C VAL A 238 19.78 11.41 -10.91
N ALA A 239 18.49 11.23 -11.18
CA ALA A 239 17.95 10.00 -11.77
C ALA A 239 18.27 9.84 -13.26
N LYS A 240 18.10 10.89 -14.06
CA LYS A 240 18.17 10.83 -15.53
C LYS A 240 19.43 10.14 -16.07
N PRO A 241 20.66 10.39 -15.57
CA PRO A 241 21.87 9.74 -16.09
C PRO A 241 21.87 8.21 -16.02
N GLU A 242 21.10 7.59 -15.14
CA GLU A 242 21.01 6.13 -15.04
C GLU A 242 20.23 5.50 -16.21
N ILE A 243 19.50 6.30 -17.00
CA ILE A 243 18.73 5.80 -18.14
C ILE A 243 19.61 5.05 -19.14
N GLN A 244 20.86 5.46 -19.34
CA GLN A 244 21.79 4.78 -20.26
C GLN A 244 22.14 3.34 -19.82
N ASN A 245 22.08 3.07 -18.50
CA ASN A 245 22.34 1.75 -17.93
C ASN A 245 21.11 0.86 -17.96
N ILE A 246 19.92 1.44 -18.14
CA ILE A 246 18.63 0.75 -18.12
C ILE A 246 18.11 0.53 -19.55
N THR A 247 18.16 1.56 -20.40
CA THR A 247 17.70 1.54 -21.79
C THR A 247 18.89 1.64 -22.75
N ASN A 248 19.37 0.50 -23.23
CA ASN A 248 20.43 0.42 -24.24
C ASN A 248 20.21 -0.77 -25.18
N ASP A 249 20.96 -0.80 -26.28
CA ASP A 249 20.80 -1.83 -27.31
C ASP A 249 20.91 -3.26 -26.76
N LYS A 250 21.74 -3.47 -25.73
CA LYS A 250 21.93 -4.78 -25.13
C LYS A 250 20.75 -5.18 -24.24
N THR A 251 20.25 -4.25 -23.40
CA THR A 251 19.06 -4.50 -22.55
C THR A 251 17.85 -4.79 -23.43
N PHE A 252 17.62 -3.97 -24.47
CA PHE A 252 16.53 -4.18 -25.43
C PHE A 252 16.66 -5.48 -26.22
N LYS A 253 17.87 -5.84 -26.67
CA LYS A 253 18.09 -7.11 -27.36
C LYS A 253 17.72 -8.31 -26.49
N TYR A 254 18.11 -8.31 -25.22
CA TYR A 254 17.78 -9.41 -24.31
C TYR A 254 16.30 -9.44 -23.96
N TYR A 255 15.70 -8.29 -23.68
CA TYR A 255 14.26 -8.16 -23.45
C TYR A 255 13.45 -8.70 -24.64
N ASN A 256 13.71 -8.20 -25.85
CA ASN A 256 13.00 -8.61 -27.07
C ASN A 256 13.24 -10.08 -27.45
N SER A 257 14.33 -10.69 -26.98
CA SER A 257 14.63 -12.12 -27.18
C SER A 257 14.05 -13.02 -26.08
N GLY A 258 13.22 -12.50 -25.17
CA GLY A 258 12.66 -13.26 -24.05
C GLY A 258 13.68 -13.67 -22.98
N LYS A 259 14.88 -13.07 -22.97
CA LYS A 259 15.96 -13.43 -22.03
C LYS A 259 15.87 -12.60 -20.75
N ALA A 260 14.82 -12.87 -19.96
CA ALA A 260 14.48 -12.09 -18.77
C ALA A 260 15.68 -11.91 -17.81
N GLN A 261 16.28 -13.02 -17.41
CA GLN A 261 17.44 -13.04 -16.50
C GLN A 261 18.58 -12.11 -16.96
N LEU A 262 18.92 -12.11 -18.26
CA LEU A 262 20.08 -11.35 -18.74
C LEU A 262 19.87 -9.84 -18.77
N TRP A 263 18.67 -9.37 -19.11
CA TRP A 263 18.40 -7.93 -19.05
C TRP A 263 18.22 -7.49 -17.60
N GLN A 264 17.59 -8.32 -16.76
CA GLN A 264 17.40 -8.06 -15.34
C GLN A 264 18.73 -7.90 -14.61
N GLU A 265 19.63 -8.88 -14.71
CA GLU A 265 20.98 -8.82 -14.11
C GLU A 265 21.78 -7.59 -14.57
N MET A 266 21.60 -7.16 -15.81
CA MET A 266 22.32 -6.01 -16.36
C MET A 266 21.80 -4.67 -15.82
N VAL A 267 20.51 -4.55 -15.55
CA VAL A 267 19.93 -3.30 -15.02
C VAL A 267 19.99 -3.23 -13.49
N THR A 268 20.14 -4.36 -12.77
CA THR A 268 20.17 -4.40 -11.30
C THR A 268 21.10 -3.37 -10.66
N PRO A 269 22.35 -3.15 -11.13
CA PRO A 269 23.22 -2.15 -10.50
C PRO A 269 22.70 -0.71 -10.63
N ALA A 270 22.03 -0.38 -11.75
CA ALA A 270 21.41 0.93 -11.94
C ALA A 270 20.15 1.09 -11.09
N VAL A 271 19.37 0.00 -10.95
CA VAL A 271 18.23 -0.06 -10.03
C VAL A 271 18.67 0.20 -8.59
N GLN A 272 19.73 -0.46 -8.13
CA GLN A 272 20.27 -0.24 -6.78
C GLN A 272 20.59 1.24 -6.55
N ARG A 273 21.40 1.86 -7.43
CA ARG A 273 21.78 3.28 -7.28
C ARG A 273 20.55 4.21 -7.29
N SER A 274 19.60 3.94 -8.19
CA SER A 274 18.38 4.76 -8.31
C SER A 274 17.52 4.64 -7.05
N LEU A 275 17.32 3.43 -6.51
CA LEU A 275 16.51 3.22 -5.31
C LEU A 275 17.18 3.77 -4.05
N GLU A 276 18.49 3.61 -3.89
CA GLU A 276 19.22 4.19 -2.76
C GLU A 276 19.09 5.72 -2.73
N GLU A 277 19.23 6.38 -3.88
CA GLU A 277 19.05 7.83 -4.00
C GLU A 277 17.58 8.24 -3.83
N ALA A 278 16.62 7.48 -4.37
CA ALA A 278 15.20 7.77 -4.24
C ALA A 278 14.76 7.84 -2.77
N GLN A 279 15.18 6.88 -1.94
CA GLN A 279 14.88 6.84 -0.50
C GLN A 279 15.46 8.07 0.22
N ARG A 280 16.73 8.40 -0.03
CA ARG A 280 17.43 9.53 0.60
C ARG A 280 16.84 10.88 0.22
N ASN A 281 16.53 11.05 -1.06
CA ASN A 281 15.95 12.29 -1.59
C ASN A 281 14.49 12.46 -1.13
N THR A 282 13.74 11.36 -0.99
CA THR A 282 12.37 11.40 -0.44
C THR A 282 12.36 11.82 1.03
N ALA A 283 13.33 11.38 1.83
CA ALA A 283 13.48 11.87 3.21
C ALA A 283 13.72 13.39 3.25
N GLY A 284 14.51 13.92 2.31
CA GLY A 284 14.73 15.36 2.12
C GLY A 284 13.48 16.13 1.75
N PHE A 285 12.72 15.62 0.78
CA PHE A 285 11.47 16.23 0.33
C PHE A 285 10.42 16.28 1.44
N LEU A 286 10.27 15.19 2.20
CA LEU A 286 9.39 15.16 3.38
C LEU A 286 9.90 16.12 4.47
N ASN A 287 11.21 16.14 4.74
CA ASN A 287 11.81 17.07 5.69
C ASN A 287 11.49 18.52 5.33
N LEU A 288 11.58 18.90 4.05
CA LEU A 288 11.19 20.23 3.57
C LEU A 288 9.73 20.52 3.91
N TRP A 289 8.81 19.59 3.62
CA TRP A 289 7.39 19.79 3.91
C TRP A 289 7.14 20.06 5.40
N PHE A 290 7.68 19.21 6.28
CA PHE A 290 7.53 19.38 7.73
C PHE A 290 8.19 20.68 8.22
N LYS A 291 9.43 21.00 7.79
CA LYS A 291 10.04 22.31 8.08
C LYS A 291 9.16 23.48 7.67
N THR A 292 8.48 23.38 6.53
CA THR A 292 7.69 24.47 5.94
C THR A 292 6.34 24.68 6.63
N PHE A 293 5.69 23.61 7.08
CA PHE A 293 4.29 23.67 7.50
C PHE A 293 4.03 23.32 8.98
N THR A 294 4.96 22.67 9.70
CA THR A 294 4.71 22.16 11.07
C THR A 294 5.44 22.90 12.19
N GLU A 295 6.06 24.06 11.95
CA GLU A 295 6.81 24.83 12.97
C GLU A 295 6.02 25.05 14.29
N ASN A 296 4.70 25.21 14.21
CA ASN A 296 3.81 25.41 15.36
C ASN A 296 2.67 24.40 15.45
N VAL A 297 2.79 23.27 14.75
CA VAL A 297 1.77 22.21 14.71
C VAL A 297 2.36 20.96 15.34
N LYS A 298 1.71 20.44 16.39
CA LYS A 298 2.11 19.19 17.03
C LYS A 298 1.28 18.03 16.49
N ALA A 299 1.94 16.90 16.28
CA ALA A 299 1.25 15.65 15.98
C ALA A 299 0.27 15.30 17.11
N PRO A 300 -0.91 14.74 16.80
CA PRO A 300 -1.77 14.14 17.82
C PRO A 300 -1.01 13.04 18.56
N SER A 301 -1.31 12.87 19.86
CA SER A 301 -0.76 11.75 20.61
C SER A 301 -1.35 10.44 20.09
N ILE A 302 -0.51 9.43 19.90
CA ILE A 302 -0.95 8.09 19.49
C ILE A 302 -2.00 7.50 20.47
N GLU A 303 -1.94 7.85 21.75
CA GLU A 303 -2.94 7.41 22.74
C GLU A 303 -4.36 7.93 22.43
N THR A 304 -4.47 9.08 21.75
CA THR A 304 -5.77 9.60 21.30
C THR A 304 -6.36 8.83 20.12
N ALA A 305 -5.57 7.94 19.52
CA ALA A 305 -5.99 7.09 18.42
C ALA A 305 -6.62 5.76 18.91
N LEU A 306 -6.50 5.42 20.19
CA LEU A 306 -6.93 4.12 20.70
C LEU A 306 -8.44 3.90 20.58
N ILE A 307 -8.81 2.67 20.22
CA ILE A 307 -10.19 2.19 20.22
C ILE A 307 -10.45 1.41 21.52
N TYR A 308 -11.58 1.71 22.14
CA TYR A 308 -11.99 1.14 23.42
C TYR A 308 -13.26 0.29 23.31
N ASP A 309 -13.33 -0.76 24.12
CA ASP A 309 -14.56 -1.50 24.35
C ASP A 309 -15.54 -0.74 25.27
N ILE A 310 -16.74 -1.30 25.47
CA ILE A 310 -17.76 -0.67 26.33
C ILE A 310 -17.38 -0.59 27.82
N GLU A 311 -16.36 -1.34 28.26
CA GLU A 311 -15.84 -1.33 29.62
C GLU A 311 -14.70 -0.30 29.78
N GLY A 312 -14.29 0.35 28.69
CA GLY A 312 -13.21 1.35 28.67
C GLY A 312 -11.82 0.74 28.54
N ASN A 313 -11.70 -0.55 28.17
CA ASN A 313 -10.41 -1.18 27.90
C ASN A 313 -10.04 -1.02 26.43
N VAL A 314 -8.75 -0.88 26.16
CA VAL A 314 -8.21 -0.86 24.79
C VAL A 314 -8.48 -2.20 24.11
N ILE A 315 -8.86 -2.16 22.84
CA ILE A 315 -8.99 -3.36 22.01
C ILE A 315 -7.61 -3.89 21.65
N GLU A 316 -7.38 -5.18 21.91
CA GLU A 316 -6.06 -5.80 21.76
C GLU A 316 -6.13 -7.10 20.95
N ALA A 317 -5.02 -7.44 20.30
CA ALA A 317 -4.85 -8.69 19.58
C ALA A 317 -5.07 -9.92 20.49
N GLY A 318 -5.72 -10.95 19.96
CA GLY A 318 -5.96 -12.20 20.68
C GLY A 318 -7.13 -12.19 21.66
N LYS A 319 -7.76 -11.02 21.89
CA LYS A 319 -9.00 -10.91 22.67
C LYS A 319 -10.22 -11.06 21.76
N ASN A 320 -11.32 -11.52 22.36
CA ASN A 320 -12.57 -11.74 21.66
C ASN A 320 -13.59 -10.66 22.04
N TYR A 321 -14.31 -10.16 21.05
CA TYR A 321 -15.32 -9.13 21.19
C TYR A 321 -16.57 -9.48 20.39
N TYR A 322 -17.75 -9.11 20.89
CA TYR A 322 -18.93 -8.99 20.06
C TYR A 322 -18.94 -7.61 19.40
N ILE A 323 -19.07 -7.58 18.07
CA ILE A 323 -19.38 -6.37 17.32
C ILE A 323 -20.90 -6.24 17.30
N VAL A 324 -21.44 -5.19 17.90
CA VAL A 324 -22.90 -4.96 18.02
C VAL A 324 -23.28 -3.59 17.47
N PRO A 325 -24.46 -3.41 16.86
CA PRO A 325 -24.99 -2.09 16.55
C PRO A 325 -25.19 -1.28 17.84
N SER A 326 -24.87 0.01 17.80
CA SER A 326 -25.02 0.90 18.95
C SER A 326 -26.47 1.04 19.40
N GLU A 327 -27.42 0.94 18.47
CA GLU A 327 -28.86 0.98 18.73
C GLU A 327 -29.45 -0.37 19.18
N SER A 328 -28.71 -1.46 18.99
CA SER A 328 -29.13 -2.83 19.35
C SER A 328 -27.99 -3.59 20.03
N PRO A 329 -27.56 -3.17 21.24
CA PRO A 329 -26.31 -3.62 21.87
C PRO A 329 -26.33 -5.09 22.33
N TYR A 330 -27.43 -5.80 22.15
CA TYR A 330 -27.58 -7.23 22.47
C TYR A 330 -27.52 -8.13 21.23
N GLN A 331 -27.48 -7.54 20.02
CA GLN A 331 -27.46 -8.26 18.74
C GLN A 331 -26.08 -8.15 18.09
N GLY A 332 -25.22 -9.13 18.36
CA GLY A 332 -23.91 -9.24 17.72
C GLY A 332 -23.98 -9.88 16.34
N LEU A 333 -22.89 -9.77 15.59
CA LEU A 333 -22.76 -10.41 14.28
C LEU A 333 -22.83 -11.94 14.41
N THR A 334 -23.59 -12.59 13.54
CA THR A 334 -23.62 -14.04 13.36
C THR A 334 -23.56 -14.37 11.86
N PHE A 335 -23.22 -15.60 11.52
CA PHE A 335 -23.26 -16.07 10.14
C PHE A 335 -24.41 -17.05 9.94
N GLU A 336 -24.89 -17.15 8.71
CA GLU A 336 -25.85 -18.15 8.29
C GLU A 336 -25.47 -18.69 6.91
N TRP A 337 -25.47 -20.02 6.80
CA TRP A 337 -25.29 -20.69 5.52
C TRP A 337 -26.60 -20.67 4.74
N TYR A 338 -26.66 -19.88 3.66
CA TYR A 338 -27.87 -19.81 2.84
C TYR A 338 -27.81 -20.88 1.74
N VAL A 339 -28.36 -22.06 2.06
CA VAL A 339 -28.32 -23.28 1.21
C VAL A 339 -28.79 -23.03 -0.23
N ALA A 340 -29.80 -22.18 -0.42
CA ALA A 340 -30.38 -21.93 -1.74
C ALA A 340 -29.41 -21.25 -2.71
N ASN A 341 -28.46 -20.44 -2.21
CA ASN A 341 -27.52 -19.71 -3.06
C ASN A 341 -26.06 -20.20 -2.93
N ARG A 342 -25.76 -21.16 -2.04
CA ARG A 342 -24.39 -21.67 -1.78
C ARG A 342 -23.38 -20.58 -1.38
N TYR A 343 -23.82 -19.60 -0.60
CA TYR A 343 -22.96 -18.54 -0.08
C TYR A 343 -23.11 -18.42 1.44
N ASP A 344 -22.01 -18.08 2.10
CA ASP A 344 -21.94 -17.67 3.50
C ASP A 344 -22.26 -16.19 3.63
N TYR A 345 -23.14 -15.81 4.54
CA TYR A 345 -23.48 -14.40 4.77
C TYR A 345 -23.47 -14.06 6.25
N VAL A 346 -23.14 -12.80 6.55
CA VAL A 346 -23.16 -12.23 7.90
C VAL A 346 -24.44 -11.43 8.13
N LEU A 347 -25.06 -11.60 9.29
CA LEU A 347 -26.28 -10.92 9.73
C LEU A 347 -26.21 -10.56 11.22
N LEU A 348 -27.17 -9.77 11.71
CA LEU A 348 -27.36 -9.55 13.14
C LEU A 348 -28.04 -10.76 13.79
N ALA A 349 -27.59 -11.13 15.00
CA ALA A 349 -28.21 -12.18 15.78
C ALA A 349 -29.66 -11.82 16.15
N ASN A 350 -30.60 -12.73 15.85
CA ASN A 350 -32.03 -12.51 16.00
C ASN A 350 -32.62 -13.18 17.26
N LYS A 351 -31.94 -13.08 18.42
CA LYS A 351 -32.55 -13.56 19.66
C LYS A 351 -33.50 -12.49 20.21
N GLU A 352 -34.77 -12.85 20.38
CA GLU A 352 -35.82 -11.98 20.94
C GLU A 352 -35.65 -11.66 22.43
N ASN A 353 -34.59 -12.14 23.09
CA ASN A 353 -34.32 -11.84 24.48
C ASN A 353 -33.22 -10.77 24.61
N ASN A 354 -33.25 -10.00 25.69
CA ASN A 354 -32.22 -8.99 26.00
C ASN A 354 -30.85 -9.61 26.40
N ALA A 355 -30.57 -10.85 26.00
CA ALA A 355 -29.30 -11.50 26.24
C ALA A 355 -28.37 -11.25 25.05
N LEU A 356 -27.15 -10.82 25.33
CA LEU A 356 -26.13 -10.63 24.31
C LEU A 356 -25.93 -11.94 23.53
N SER A 357 -26.01 -11.84 22.21
CA SER A 357 -25.90 -12.97 21.29
C SER A 357 -25.08 -12.61 20.07
N GLY A 358 -24.56 -13.62 19.38
CA GLY A 358 -23.67 -13.45 18.23
C GLY A 358 -22.44 -14.36 18.33
N THR A 359 -21.56 -14.22 17.34
CA THR A 359 -20.29 -14.93 17.25
C THR A 359 -19.15 -14.02 17.72
N PRO A 360 -18.29 -14.49 18.63
CA PRO A 360 -17.06 -13.79 18.99
C PRO A 360 -16.20 -13.46 17.77
N ILE A 361 -15.79 -12.19 17.69
CA ILE A 361 -14.86 -11.65 16.70
C ILE A 361 -13.52 -11.38 17.38
N GLU A 362 -12.44 -11.70 16.70
CA GLU A 362 -11.09 -11.35 17.07
C GLU A 362 -10.50 -10.44 16.00
N PHE A 363 -9.77 -9.42 16.46
CA PHE A 363 -9.04 -8.52 15.60
C PHE A 363 -7.66 -9.09 15.32
N GLU A 364 -7.39 -9.38 14.05
CA GLU A 364 -6.06 -9.78 13.58
C GLU A 364 -5.36 -8.58 12.95
N PHE A 365 -4.24 -8.21 13.55
CA PHE A 365 -3.45 -7.05 13.16
C PHE A 365 -2.37 -7.44 12.15
N TYR A 366 -1.96 -6.48 11.33
CA TYR A 366 -0.74 -6.63 10.55
C TYR A 366 0.45 -6.73 11.49
N LYS A 367 1.49 -7.47 11.05
CA LYS A 367 2.73 -7.68 11.83
C LYS A 367 3.43 -6.39 12.26
N GLU A 368 3.13 -5.28 11.60
CA GLU A 368 3.74 -3.97 11.82
C GLU A 368 3.07 -3.18 12.97
N ASN A 369 1.93 -3.64 13.51
CA ASN A 369 1.15 -2.91 14.52
C ASN A 369 1.53 -3.35 15.95
N ASP A 370 1.29 -2.48 16.93
CA ASP A 370 1.66 -2.66 18.35
C ASP A 370 0.72 -3.58 19.15
N ALA A 371 -0.08 -4.40 18.45
CA ALA A 371 -1.12 -5.27 19.00
C ALA A 371 -2.26 -4.57 19.76
N LYS A 372 -2.35 -3.24 19.68
CA LYS A 372 -3.52 -2.45 20.11
C LYS A 372 -4.23 -1.89 18.89
N LEU A 373 -5.54 -1.73 18.98
CA LEU A 373 -6.32 -1.14 17.91
C LEU A 373 -6.32 0.38 17.99
N HIS A 374 -5.82 0.99 16.93
CA HIS A 374 -5.92 2.42 16.71
C HIS A 374 -6.93 2.72 15.59
N HIS A 375 -7.62 3.85 15.67
CA HIS A 375 -8.57 4.26 14.65
C HIS A 375 -7.87 4.54 13.32
N GLY A 376 -8.49 4.08 12.24
CA GLY A 376 -7.93 4.16 10.89
C GLY A 376 -6.96 3.03 10.54
N GLU A 377 -6.55 2.17 11.49
CA GLU A 377 -5.75 0.99 11.16
C GLU A 377 -6.55 -0.03 10.35
N SER A 378 -5.89 -0.59 9.33
CA SER A 378 -6.36 -1.80 8.68
C SER A 378 -6.19 -2.98 9.63
N ILE A 379 -7.22 -3.82 9.71
CA ILE A 379 -7.26 -5.07 10.47
C ILE A 379 -8.09 -6.12 9.72
N TYR A 380 -7.85 -7.39 10.01
CA TYR A 380 -8.77 -8.46 9.62
C TYR A 380 -9.70 -8.82 10.78
N LEU A 381 -10.95 -9.11 10.45
CA LEU A 381 -11.95 -9.54 11.44
C LEU A 381 -12.14 -11.05 11.34
N ARG A 382 -11.79 -11.78 12.40
CA ARG A 382 -11.91 -13.25 12.47
C ARG A 382 -13.09 -13.68 13.35
N MET A 383 -14.05 -14.37 12.78
CA MET A 383 -15.12 -15.10 13.49
C MET A 383 -14.60 -16.43 14.04
N LYS A 384 -14.66 -16.61 15.38
CA LYS A 384 -14.13 -17.81 16.06
C LYS A 384 -14.96 -19.08 15.86
N HIS A 385 -16.23 -18.96 15.50
CA HIS A 385 -17.11 -20.11 15.30
C HIS A 385 -17.68 -20.04 13.89
N SER A 386 -17.30 -20.98 13.04
CA SER A 386 -18.00 -21.29 11.81
C SER A 386 -18.22 -22.80 11.75
N ASN A 387 -19.26 -23.26 11.07
CA ASN A 387 -19.50 -24.70 10.87
C ASN A 387 -18.44 -25.35 9.94
N TYR A 388 -17.49 -24.57 9.46
CA TYR A 388 -16.44 -24.95 8.55
C TYR A 388 -15.15 -24.26 9.00
N ASP A 389 -14.36 -24.89 9.86
CA ASP A 389 -13.15 -24.33 10.49
C ASP A 389 -12.18 -23.59 9.55
N GLN A 390 -12.25 -23.91 8.26
CA GLN A 390 -11.52 -23.22 7.20
C GLN A 390 -12.01 -21.80 6.89
N PHE A 391 -13.31 -21.46 7.02
CA PHE A 391 -13.89 -20.13 6.73
C PHE A 391 -14.10 -19.32 8.01
N GLN A 392 -13.19 -18.41 8.34
CA GLN A 392 -13.23 -17.69 9.62
C GLN A 392 -13.07 -16.17 9.47
N TYR A 393 -12.77 -15.66 8.28
CA TYR A 393 -12.54 -14.23 8.10
C TYR A 393 -13.74 -13.57 7.48
N LEU A 394 -14.08 -12.35 7.92
CA LEU A 394 -15.03 -11.52 7.20
C LEU A 394 -14.38 -11.03 5.90
N ASN A 395 -15.15 -11.06 4.84
CA ASN A 395 -14.77 -10.56 3.52
C ASN A 395 -16.00 -9.97 2.81
N TRP A 396 -15.80 -9.37 1.66
CA TRP A 396 -16.87 -8.77 0.87
C TRP A 396 -16.68 -9.02 -0.64
N SER A 397 -17.79 -8.86 -1.38
CA SER A 397 -17.78 -8.95 -2.84
C SER A 397 -18.43 -7.74 -3.49
N ASN A 398 -17.72 -7.15 -4.45
CA ASN A 398 -18.23 -6.07 -5.33
C ASN A 398 -19.53 -6.45 -6.06
N TYR A 399 -19.79 -7.75 -6.25
CA TYR A 399 -20.98 -8.20 -6.96
C TYR A 399 -22.24 -8.16 -6.10
N SER A 400 -22.12 -8.49 -4.81
CA SER A 400 -23.27 -8.56 -3.92
C SER A 400 -23.43 -7.29 -3.11
N SER A 401 -22.34 -6.64 -2.69
CA SER A 401 -22.30 -5.68 -1.56
C SER A 401 -22.55 -6.33 -0.19
N TRP A 402 -22.46 -7.66 -0.09
CA TRP A 402 -22.71 -8.40 1.14
C TRP A 402 -21.40 -8.81 1.78
N ILE A 403 -21.43 -8.95 3.10
CA ILE A 403 -20.33 -9.53 3.86
C ILE A 403 -20.50 -11.05 3.94
N HIS A 404 -19.41 -11.77 3.69
CA HIS A 404 -19.35 -13.22 3.71
C HIS A 404 -18.14 -13.73 4.49
N LEU A 405 -18.05 -15.04 4.70
CA LEU A 405 -16.89 -15.69 5.28
C LEU A 405 -15.85 -16.08 4.20
N ALA A 406 -14.57 -16.07 4.57
CA ALA A 406 -13.43 -16.43 3.70
C ALA A 406 -12.37 -17.25 4.45
N GLN A 407 -11.56 -18.02 3.70
CA GLN A 407 -10.69 -19.05 4.29
C GLN A 407 -9.26 -18.64 4.68
N LYS A 408 -8.73 -17.53 4.16
CA LYS A 408 -7.31 -17.09 4.09
C LYS A 408 -6.74 -17.12 2.67
N SER A 409 -7.16 -18.03 1.80
CA SER A 409 -6.62 -18.16 0.43
C SER A 409 -7.26 -17.21 -0.58
N ASP A 410 -8.44 -16.70 -0.26
CA ASP A 410 -9.18 -15.74 -1.09
C ASP A 410 -8.97 -14.36 -0.47
N SER A 411 -8.57 -13.37 -1.28
CA SER A 411 -8.19 -12.00 -0.89
C SER A 411 -8.97 -11.49 0.33
N LEU A 412 -8.33 -11.42 1.50
CA LEU A 412 -8.97 -10.92 2.72
C LEU A 412 -9.32 -9.44 2.56
N ALA A 413 -10.43 -9.03 3.17
CA ALA A 413 -10.82 -7.64 3.24
C ALA A 413 -10.14 -6.94 4.42
N ASP A 414 -9.58 -5.77 4.12
CA ASP A 414 -9.04 -4.88 5.13
C ASP A 414 -10.19 -4.06 5.71
N PHE A 415 -10.44 -4.21 7.01
CA PHE A 415 -11.41 -3.40 7.73
C PHE A 415 -10.71 -2.27 8.46
N LYS A 416 -11.35 -1.11 8.53
CA LYS A 416 -10.88 0.05 9.28
C LYS A 416 -11.94 0.49 10.27
N ILE A 417 -11.52 0.78 11.49
CA ILE A 417 -12.41 1.26 12.55
C ILE A 417 -12.14 2.75 12.75
N LYS A 418 -13.16 3.58 12.58
CA LYS A 418 -13.08 5.03 12.79
C LYS A 418 -13.95 5.43 13.98
N ILE A 419 -13.52 6.44 14.73
CA ILE A 419 -14.30 7.00 15.83
C ILE A 419 -15.49 7.77 15.26
N ASN A 420 -16.70 7.55 15.80
CA ASN A 420 -17.85 8.37 15.46
C ASN A 420 -17.69 9.76 16.10
N LEU A 421 -17.46 10.79 15.28
CA LEU A 421 -17.21 12.15 15.77
C LEU A 421 -18.39 12.76 16.55
N ASN A 422 -19.61 12.28 16.34
CA ASN A 422 -20.79 12.74 17.09
C ASN A 422 -20.95 12.01 18.43
N ASN A 423 -20.40 10.81 18.55
CA ASN A 423 -20.41 10.02 19.78
C ASN A 423 -19.12 9.19 19.87
N PRO A 424 -18.06 9.71 20.53
CA PRO A 424 -16.76 9.05 20.58
C PRO A 424 -16.71 7.68 21.29
N THR A 425 -17.82 7.25 21.90
CA THR A 425 -17.97 5.89 22.46
C THR A 425 -18.52 4.88 21.45
N GLU A 426 -18.74 5.32 20.22
CA GLU A 426 -19.24 4.52 19.10
C GLU A 426 -18.27 4.60 17.93
N TYR A 427 -18.31 3.57 17.09
CA TYR A 427 -17.34 3.40 16.02
C TYR A 427 -18.03 3.09 14.69
N ASN A 428 -17.43 3.54 13.60
CA ASN A 428 -17.84 3.22 12.25
C ASN A 428 -16.82 2.25 11.65
N ILE A 429 -17.30 1.21 10.96
CA ILE A 429 -16.43 0.21 10.34
C ILE A 429 -16.49 0.40 8.83
N PHE A 430 -15.35 0.33 8.15
CA PHE A 430 -15.24 0.53 6.71
C PHE A 430 -14.36 -0.54 6.06
N THR A 431 -14.56 -0.79 4.77
CA THR A 431 -13.59 -1.47 3.89
C THR A 431 -13.64 -0.79 2.52
N ASP A 432 -12.48 -0.46 1.93
CA ASP A 432 -12.39 0.31 0.67
C ASP A 432 -13.23 1.60 0.61
N ASP A 433 -13.31 2.31 1.74
CA ASP A 433 -14.16 3.48 2.01
C ASP A 433 -15.68 3.21 2.03
N TYR A 434 -16.11 1.96 1.82
CA TYR A 434 -17.51 1.58 1.95
C TYR A 434 -17.84 1.30 3.42
N PRO A 435 -18.86 1.96 3.98
CA PRO A 435 -19.26 1.73 5.37
C PRO A 435 -19.94 0.38 5.54
N LEU A 436 -19.61 -0.31 6.62
CA LEU A 436 -20.32 -1.49 7.07
C LEU A 436 -21.64 -1.08 7.71
N ASN A 437 -22.74 -1.44 7.07
CA ASN A 437 -24.10 -1.14 7.49
C ASN A 437 -24.91 -2.41 7.74
N TYR A 438 -26.02 -2.27 8.45
CA TYR A 438 -27.03 -3.31 8.53
C TYR A 438 -28.31 -2.83 7.85
N GLU A 439 -28.91 -3.68 7.02
CA GLU A 439 -30.15 -3.38 6.30
C GLU A 439 -31.17 -4.50 6.49
N ASN A 440 -32.43 -4.11 6.65
CA ASN A 440 -33.54 -5.06 6.74
C ASN A 440 -34.05 -5.38 5.34
N ILE A 441 -33.69 -6.55 4.83
CA ILE A 441 -34.03 -6.94 3.45
C ILE A 441 -35.31 -7.80 3.41
N ASN A 442 -35.55 -8.65 4.43
CA ASN A 442 -36.63 -9.64 4.42
C ASN A 442 -37.53 -9.65 5.68
N ALA A 443 -37.71 -8.50 6.36
CA ALA A 443 -38.53 -8.29 7.57
C ALA A 443 -38.09 -9.06 8.85
N GLU A 444 -37.45 -10.23 8.74
CA GLU A 444 -37.04 -11.06 9.88
C GLU A 444 -35.53 -11.00 10.18
N LYS A 445 -34.70 -10.53 9.26
CA LYS A 445 -33.23 -10.53 9.40
C LYS A 445 -32.63 -9.22 8.91
N ASN A 446 -31.72 -8.66 9.71
CA ASN A 446 -30.89 -7.52 9.35
C ASN A 446 -29.56 -8.05 8.81
N TRP A 447 -29.32 -7.86 7.52
CA TRP A 447 -28.13 -8.32 6.82
C TRP A 447 -27.03 -7.29 6.94
N ILE A 448 -25.78 -7.77 7.02
CA ILE A 448 -24.62 -6.89 6.99
C ILE A 448 -24.21 -6.66 5.54
N VAL A 449 -24.22 -5.39 5.15
CA VAL A 449 -23.96 -4.94 3.79
C VAL A 449 -22.92 -3.83 3.78
N LEU A 450 -22.27 -3.65 2.64
CA LEU A 450 -21.52 -2.46 2.34
C LEU A 450 -22.46 -1.41 1.79
N GLY A 451 -22.59 -0.31 2.52
CA GLY A 451 -23.29 0.87 2.04
C GLY A 451 -22.49 1.60 0.97
N GLU A 452 -23.11 2.58 0.32
CA GLU A 452 -22.39 3.44 -0.64
C GLU A 452 -21.36 4.32 0.08
N LYS A 453 -20.26 4.73 -0.59
CA LYS A 453 -19.20 5.57 0.00
C LYS A 453 -19.70 6.88 0.64
N LYS A 454 -20.84 7.40 0.19
CA LYS A 454 -21.46 8.64 0.71
C LYS A 454 -22.61 8.36 1.70
N GLN A 455 -22.97 7.10 1.91
CA GLN A 455 -24.02 6.71 2.84
C GLN A 455 -23.55 6.97 4.27
N LYS A 456 -24.48 7.41 5.12
CA LYS A 456 -24.20 7.56 6.55
C LYS A 456 -23.82 6.19 7.14
N PRO A 457 -22.67 6.07 7.81
CA PRO A 457 -22.25 4.81 8.40
C PRO A 457 -23.09 4.44 9.63
N SER A 458 -23.31 3.15 9.81
CA SER A 458 -23.84 2.57 11.03
C SER A 458 -22.82 2.70 12.16
N SER A 459 -23.32 2.85 13.38
CA SER A 459 -22.48 2.99 14.57
C SER A 459 -22.46 1.67 15.33
N TRP A 460 -21.26 1.25 15.72
CA TRP A 460 -20.94 -0.05 16.30
C TRP A 460 -20.29 0.13 17.67
N LYS A 461 -20.49 -0.86 18.54
CA LYS A 461 -19.80 -1.00 19.83
C LYS A 461 -19.13 -2.36 19.92
N PHE A 462 -18.11 -2.42 20.77
CA PHE A 462 -17.34 -3.64 20.99
C PHE A 462 -17.56 -4.09 22.43
N ILE A 463 -18.06 -5.31 22.61
CA ILE A 463 -18.33 -5.89 23.93
C ILE A 463 -17.36 -7.03 24.18
N PRO A 464 -16.54 -7.00 25.25
CA PRO A 464 -15.61 -8.09 25.53
C PRO A 464 -16.37 -9.38 25.83
N VAL A 465 -15.88 -10.50 25.28
CA VAL A 465 -16.41 -11.83 25.59
C VAL A 465 -15.80 -12.31 26.91
N ARG A 466 -16.66 -12.71 27.86
CA ARG A 466 -16.25 -13.17 29.20
C ARG A 466 -16.07 -14.68 29.27
#